data_AF-A0A354GQ52-F1
#
_entry.id   AF-A0A354GQ52-F1
#
_cell.length_a   1.000
_cell.length_b   1.000
_cell.length_c   1.000
_cell.angle_alpha   90.00
_cell.angle_beta   90.00
_cell.angle_gamma   90.00
#
_symmetry.space_group_name_H-M   'P 1'
#
loop_
_entity.id
_entity.type
_entity.pdbx_description
1 polymer ?
#
loop_
_entity_poly.entity_id
_entity_poly.type
_entity_poly.pdbx_seq_one_letter_code
_entity_poly.pdbx_strand_id
1 'polypeptide(L)'
;MKTALPLTLSTFLLLTFAGPAIPQPRDDGGFRNRVPNLNGTWYMHDDEDLPCRIIQRRPDGRAEFINEHGEAAWGSVYRDRVWIPDWNDGEGSDGLEGRIRGNMIIWPNGSYWSR
;
A
#
# COMPACT_ATOMS: atom_id res chain seq x y z
N MET A 1 -48.98 48.52 -38.33
CA MET A 1 -48.36 47.19 -38.47
C MET A 1 -47.12 47.12 -37.59
N LYS A 2 -46.97 45.99 -36.88
CA LYS A 2 -45.79 45.46 -36.15
C LYS A 2 -45.48 45.95 -34.71
N THR A 3 -46.08 45.20 -33.80
CA THR A 3 -45.68 44.76 -32.46
C THR A 3 -44.31 44.08 -32.39
N ALA A 4 -43.57 44.24 -31.28
CA ALA A 4 -42.73 43.25 -30.54
C ALA A 4 -41.88 44.00 -29.49
N LEU A 5 -42.28 44.06 -28.20
CA LEU A 5 -42.03 43.15 -27.06
C LEU A 5 -40.62 43.29 -26.39
N PRO A 6 -40.54 43.30 -25.03
CA PRO A 6 -39.36 43.74 -24.28
C PRO A 6 -38.46 42.61 -23.73
N LEU A 7 -37.26 43.02 -23.30
CA LEU A 7 -36.26 42.40 -22.40
C LEU A 7 -36.57 41.01 -21.81
N THR A 8 -35.62 40.09 -21.96
CA THR A 8 -35.39 39.00 -21.00
C THR A 8 -33.90 38.87 -20.68
N LEU A 9 -33.60 39.09 -19.39
CA LEU A 9 -32.36 38.76 -18.71
C LEU A 9 -32.32 37.23 -18.54
N SER A 10 -31.32 36.55 -19.10
CA SER A 10 -31.06 35.13 -18.82
C SER A 10 -30.25 35.00 -17.55
N THR A 11 -30.93 34.72 -16.44
CA THR A 11 -30.30 34.31 -15.17
C THR A 11 -29.93 32.83 -15.28
N PHE A 12 -28.63 32.52 -15.30
CA PHE A 12 -28.13 31.16 -15.18
C PHE A 12 -28.27 30.70 -13.73
N LEU A 13 -29.20 29.78 -13.46
CA LEU A 13 -29.34 29.12 -12.17
C LEU A 13 -28.37 27.92 -12.13
N LEU A 14 -27.25 28.06 -11.43
CA LEU A 14 -26.37 26.94 -11.08
C LEU A 14 -27.03 26.14 -9.95
N LEU A 15 -27.61 24.99 -10.29
CA LEU A 15 -27.94 23.95 -9.30
C LEU A 15 -26.63 23.34 -8.78
N THR A 16 -26.16 23.79 -7.63
CA THR A 16 -25.13 23.08 -6.86
C THR A 16 -25.77 21.81 -6.27
N PHE A 17 -25.49 20.66 -6.88
CA PHE A 17 -25.78 19.37 -6.27
C PHE A 17 -24.90 19.20 -5.02
N ALA A 18 -25.50 19.37 -3.84
CA ALA A 18 -24.94 18.82 -2.61
C ALA A 18 -25.13 17.30 -2.67
N GLY A 19 -24.14 16.59 -3.25
CA GLY A 19 -24.06 15.14 -3.11
C GLY A 19 -23.93 14.76 -1.64
N PRO A 20 -24.47 13.61 -1.20
CA PRO A 20 -24.26 13.15 0.16
C PRO A 20 -22.75 13.01 0.40
N ALA A 21 -22.24 13.68 1.43
CA ALA A 21 -20.88 13.48 1.90
C ALA A 21 -20.77 12.00 2.28
N ILE A 22 -20.06 11.22 1.46
CA ILE A 22 -19.62 9.88 1.84
C ILE A 22 -18.83 10.08 3.14
N PRO A 23 -19.24 9.48 4.27
CA PRO A 23 -18.42 9.52 5.47
C PRO A 23 -17.07 8.91 5.09
N GLN A 24 -16.03 9.74 5.05
CA GLN A 24 -14.66 9.25 4.95
C GLN A 24 -14.51 8.26 6.11
N PRO A 25 -14.01 7.02 5.86
CA PRO A 25 -13.67 6.11 6.94
C PRO A 25 -12.88 6.91 7.96
N ARG A 26 -13.35 6.93 9.20
CA ARG A 26 -12.62 7.62 10.25
C ARG A 26 -11.25 6.94 10.31
N ASP A 27 -10.21 7.69 9.96
CA ASP A 27 -8.85 7.40 10.39
C ASP A 27 -8.84 7.56 11.92
N ASP A 28 -9.38 6.56 12.61
CA ASP A 28 -9.33 6.43 14.05
C ASP A 28 -7.86 6.17 14.38
N GLY A 29 -7.13 7.25 14.69
CA GLY A 29 -5.69 7.30 14.89
C GLY A 29 -5.14 6.33 15.94
N GLY A 30 -4.98 5.06 15.57
CA GLY A 30 -4.33 4.00 16.34
C GLY A 30 -2.89 3.70 15.88
N PHE A 31 -2.26 4.60 15.12
CA PHE A 31 -0.99 4.39 14.40
C PHE A 31 0.29 4.37 15.25
N ARG A 32 0.23 4.09 16.55
CA ARG A 32 1.42 4.10 17.41
C ARG A 32 1.76 2.68 17.85
N ASN A 33 2.60 1.99 17.06
CA ASN A 33 3.27 0.69 17.33
C ASN A 33 2.55 -0.62 16.95
N ARG A 34 1.55 -0.65 16.07
CA ARG A 34 1.07 -1.95 15.57
C ARG A 34 2.00 -2.48 14.47
N VAL A 35 2.53 -3.68 14.65
CA VAL A 35 3.21 -4.41 13.57
C VAL A 35 2.20 -4.63 12.43
N PRO A 36 2.51 -4.19 11.19
CA PRO A 36 1.61 -4.38 10.06
C PRO A 36 1.43 -5.86 9.75
N ASN A 37 0.24 -6.20 9.25
CA ASN A 37 -0.07 -7.57 8.83
C ASN A 37 0.37 -7.77 7.38
N LEU A 38 1.50 -8.44 7.18
CA LEU A 38 2.05 -8.76 5.87
C LEU A 38 1.70 -10.18 5.40
N ASN A 39 1.02 -10.98 6.23
CA ASN A 39 0.57 -12.33 5.85
C ASN A 39 -0.10 -12.37 4.48
N GLY A 40 0.28 -13.36 3.66
CA GLY A 40 -0.37 -13.65 2.39
C GLY A 40 0.62 -13.84 1.24
N THR A 41 0.04 -13.94 0.04
CA THR A 41 0.76 -13.92 -1.23
C THR A 41 1.14 -12.48 -1.57
N TRP A 42 2.32 -12.33 -2.12
CA TRP A 42 2.87 -11.11 -2.69
C TRP A 42 3.45 -11.44 -4.07
N TYR A 43 3.80 -10.44 -4.84
CA TYR A 43 4.28 -10.62 -6.21
C TYR A 43 5.51 -9.77 -6.46
N MET A 44 6.56 -10.39 -7.00
CA MET A 44 7.77 -9.67 -7.38
C MET A 44 7.46 -8.74 -8.55
N HIS A 45 7.76 -7.45 -8.41
CA HIS A 45 7.50 -6.44 -9.45
C HIS A 45 6.05 -6.36 -9.97
N ASP A 46 5.05 -6.73 -9.15
CA ASP A 46 3.64 -6.81 -9.58
C ASP A 46 3.36 -7.89 -10.64
N ASP A 47 4.30 -8.85 -10.79
CA ASP A 47 4.18 -9.96 -11.72
C ASP A 47 3.51 -11.16 -11.04
N GLU A 48 2.28 -11.48 -11.47
CA GLU A 48 1.50 -12.61 -10.92
C GLU A 48 2.16 -13.97 -11.16
N ASP A 49 3.06 -14.08 -12.14
CA ASP A 49 3.83 -15.29 -12.44
C ASP A 49 5.05 -15.46 -11.51
N LEU A 50 5.38 -14.45 -10.69
CA LEU A 50 6.49 -14.45 -9.73
C LEU A 50 5.99 -14.31 -8.29
N PRO A 51 5.30 -15.34 -7.73
CA PRO A 51 4.71 -15.25 -6.42
C PRO A 51 5.75 -15.35 -5.30
N CYS A 52 5.65 -14.44 -4.34
CA CYS A 52 6.31 -14.49 -3.05
C CYS A 52 5.27 -14.79 -1.95
N ARG A 53 5.73 -15.23 -0.78
CA ARG A 53 4.82 -15.53 0.34
C ARG A 53 5.39 -15.08 1.66
N ILE A 54 4.53 -14.51 2.51
CA ILE A 54 4.86 -14.14 3.88
C ILE A 54 3.96 -14.89 4.83
N ILE A 55 4.58 -15.63 5.76
CA ILE A 55 3.91 -16.34 6.86
C ILE A 55 4.37 -15.68 8.17
N GLN A 56 3.62 -14.66 8.57
CA GLN A 56 3.86 -13.83 9.74
C GLN A 56 3.15 -14.35 10.99
N ARG A 57 3.95 -14.64 12.02
CA ARG A 57 3.48 -14.90 13.38
C ARG A 57 3.05 -13.58 14.02
N ARG A 58 1.98 -13.66 14.81
CA ARG A 58 1.37 -12.52 15.50
C ARG A 58 1.38 -12.81 17.00
N PRO A 59 1.58 -11.79 17.86
CA PRO A 59 1.62 -10.36 17.56
C PRO A 59 3.02 -9.75 17.34
N ASP A 60 4.09 -10.53 17.51
CA ASP A 60 5.49 -10.07 17.62
C ASP A 60 6.15 -9.65 16.30
N GLY A 61 5.56 -10.02 15.16
CA GLY A 61 6.05 -9.59 13.84
C GLY A 61 7.13 -10.47 13.24
N ARG A 62 7.47 -11.58 13.89
CA ARG A 62 8.34 -12.60 13.29
C ARG A 62 7.64 -13.22 12.08
N ALA A 63 8.34 -13.39 10.97
CA ALA A 63 7.76 -13.96 9.76
C ALA A 63 8.76 -14.84 9.01
N GLU A 64 8.23 -15.84 8.31
CA GLU A 64 8.94 -16.57 7.26
C GLU A 64 8.62 -15.90 5.93
N PHE A 65 9.66 -15.55 5.18
CA PHE A 65 9.60 -14.93 3.86
C PHE A 65 10.04 -15.96 2.83
N ILE A 66 9.25 -16.13 1.78
CA ILE A 66 9.51 -17.07 0.69
C ILE A 66 9.55 -16.24 -0.60
N ASN A 67 10.68 -16.21 -1.30
CA ASN A 67 10.83 -15.45 -2.54
C ASN A 67 10.23 -16.19 -3.75
N GLU A 68 10.26 -15.54 -4.92
CA GLU A 68 9.80 -16.07 -6.21
C GLU A 68 10.56 -17.32 -6.69
N HIS A 69 11.74 -17.57 -6.13
CA HIS A 69 12.53 -18.79 -6.37
C HIS A 69 12.19 -19.92 -5.39
N GLY A 70 11.28 -19.70 -4.44
CA GLY A 70 10.90 -20.67 -3.41
C GLY A 70 11.88 -20.77 -2.24
N GLU A 71 12.88 -19.89 -2.17
CA GLU A 71 13.83 -19.84 -1.06
C GLU A 71 13.17 -19.18 0.15
N ALA A 72 13.37 -19.77 1.33
CA ALA A 72 12.75 -19.32 2.56
C ALA A 72 13.79 -18.80 3.56
N ALA A 73 13.46 -17.71 4.25
CA ALA A 73 14.25 -17.15 5.34
C ALA A 73 13.38 -16.59 6.46
N TRP A 74 13.90 -16.63 7.68
CA TRP A 74 13.24 -15.97 8.81
C TRP A 74 13.59 -14.50 8.86
N GLY A 75 12.62 -13.67 9.20
CA GLY A 75 12.81 -12.25 9.40
C GLY A 75 11.86 -11.66 10.43
N SER A 76 11.89 -10.34 10.53
CA SER A 76 11.08 -9.56 11.45
C SER A 76 10.45 -8.37 10.76
N VAL A 77 9.23 -8.06 11.17
CA VAL A 77 8.45 -6.91 10.71
C VAL A 77 8.30 -5.95 11.88
N TYR A 78 8.78 -4.72 11.72
CA TYR A 78 8.67 -3.69 12.75
C TYR A 78 8.34 -2.34 12.12
N ARG A 79 7.24 -1.71 12.56
CA ARG A 79 6.72 -0.46 11.99
C ARG A 79 6.59 -0.54 10.47
N ASP A 80 7.40 0.19 9.74
CA ASP A 80 7.44 0.25 8.27
C ASP A 80 8.67 -0.48 7.70
N ARG A 81 9.26 -1.41 8.45
CA ARG A 81 10.48 -2.13 8.09
C ARG A 81 10.29 -3.63 8.09
N VAL A 82 10.99 -4.28 7.17
CA VAL A 82 11.22 -5.72 7.13
C VAL A 82 12.72 -5.94 7.26
N TRP A 83 13.13 -6.90 8.08
CA TRP A 83 14.53 -7.30 8.22
C TRP A 83 14.66 -8.81 8.09
N ILE A 84 15.51 -9.27 7.18
CA ILE A 84 15.75 -10.69 6.88
C ILE A 84 17.28 -10.94 6.97
N PRO A 85 17.79 -11.49 8.09
CA PRO A 85 19.23 -11.65 8.31
C PRO A 85 19.93 -12.56 7.29
N ASP A 86 19.24 -13.60 6.83
CA ASP A 86 19.83 -14.65 5.99
C ASP A 86 19.92 -14.25 4.50
N TRP A 87 19.33 -13.10 4.11
CA TRP A 87 19.39 -12.57 2.75
C TRP A 87 20.28 -11.33 2.72
N ASN A 88 21.01 -11.10 1.65
CA ASN A 88 21.91 -9.95 1.50
C ASN A 88 21.44 -9.07 0.33
N ASP A 89 21.64 -7.76 0.44
CA ASP A 89 21.42 -6.81 -0.66
C ASP A 89 22.55 -6.78 -1.70
N GLY A 90 23.62 -7.55 -1.48
CA GLY A 90 24.79 -7.62 -2.35
C GLY A 90 25.81 -6.49 -2.12
N GLU A 91 25.52 -5.56 -1.20
CA GLU A 91 26.32 -4.37 -0.92
C GLU A 91 27.11 -4.50 0.40
N GLY A 92 27.24 -5.72 0.92
CA GLY A 92 27.99 -6.02 2.14
C GLY A 92 27.21 -5.76 3.43
N SER A 93 25.87 -5.70 3.38
CA SER A 93 25.01 -5.64 4.56
C SER A 93 24.98 -6.97 5.32
N ASP A 94 24.70 -6.91 6.63
CA ASP A 94 24.49 -8.10 7.49
C ASP A 94 23.09 -8.72 7.34
N GLY A 95 22.34 -8.34 6.30
CA GLY A 95 20.97 -8.77 6.07
C GLY A 95 20.19 -7.83 5.13
N LEU A 96 19.00 -8.25 4.71
CA LEU A 96 18.16 -7.49 3.79
C LEU A 96 17.15 -6.63 4.56
N GLU A 97 17.24 -5.30 4.41
CA GLU A 97 16.26 -4.36 4.97
C GLU A 97 15.29 -3.84 3.88
N GLY A 98 14.00 -4.15 4.04
CA GLY A 98 12.92 -3.65 3.19
C GLY A 98 12.10 -2.53 3.83
N ARG A 99 11.50 -1.67 2.99
CA ARG A 99 10.61 -0.57 3.40
C ARG A 99 9.16 -0.86 3.02
N ILE A 100 8.26 -0.77 3.98
CA ILE A 100 6.82 -0.95 3.76
C ILE A 100 6.21 0.40 3.35
N ARG A 101 5.48 0.39 2.24
CA ARG A 101 4.75 1.54 1.67
C ARG A 101 3.39 1.08 1.20
N GLY A 102 2.39 1.15 2.08
CA GLY A 102 1.04 0.64 1.80
C GLY A 102 1.07 -0.85 1.48
N ASN A 103 0.80 -1.18 0.22
CA ASN A 103 0.79 -2.55 -0.30
C ASN A 103 2.11 -2.97 -0.98
N MET A 104 3.19 -2.23 -0.76
CA MET A 104 4.51 -2.54 -1.31
C MET A 104 5.53 -2.77 -0.20
N ILE A 105 6.46 -3.69 -0.44
CA ILE A 105 7.73 -3.82 0.29
C ILE A 105 8.84 -3.52 -0.72
N ILE A 106 9.54 -2.41 -0.54
CA ILE A 106 10.61 -1.94 -1.43
C ILE A 106 11.95 -2.40 -0.86
N TRP A 107 12.73 -3.10 -1.69
CA TRP A 107 14.05 -3.63 -1.34
C TRP A 107 15.18 -2.66 -1.76
N PRO A 108 16.40 -2.81 -1.21
CA PRO A 108 17.51 -1.87 -1.44
C PRO A 108 17.93 -1.73 -2.91
N ASN A 109 17.85 -2.80 -3.70
CA ASN A 109 18.18 -2.79 -5.13
C ASN A 109 17.10 -2.17 -6.02
N GLY A 110 16.03 -1.60 -5.44
CA GLY A 110 14.90 -1.02 -6.16
C GLY A 110 13.82 -2.02 -6.61
N SER A 111 14.03 -3.33 -6.39
CA SER A 111 12.96 -4.30 -6.55
C SER A 111 11.90 -4.15 -5.46
N TYR A 112 10.72 -4.71 -5.69
CA TYR A 112 9.64 -4.65 -4.72
C TYR A 112 8.73 -5.86 -4.79
N TRP A 113 8.09 -6.15 -3.66
CA TRP A 113 6.96 -7.05 -3.59
C TRP A 113 5.67 -6.23 -3.47
N SER A 114 4.61 -6.57 -4.21
CA SER A 114 3.28 -5.95 -4.13
C SER A 114 2.17 -6.96 -3.81
N ARG A 115 0.99 -6.46 -3.40
CA ARG A 115 -0.26 -7.23 -3.21
C ARG A 115 -1.52 -6.38 -3.27
#